data_AF-A0A3R7SS48-F1
#
_entry.id   AF-A0A3R7SS48-F1
#
_cell.length_a   1.000
_cell.length_b   1.000
_cell.length_c   1.000
_cell.angle_alpha   90.00
_cell.angle_beta   90.00
_cell.angle_gamma   90.00
#
_symmetry.space_group_name_H-M   'P 1'
#
loop_
_entity.id
_entity.type
_entity.pdbx_description
1 polymer ?
#
loop_
_entity_poly.entity_id
_entity_poly.type
_entity_poly.pdbx_seq_one_letter_code
_entity_poly.pdbx_strand_id
1 'polypeptide(L)'
;MRKVVNKNFLFFFLIIFFLYSFKKWQSEDEIHQSIFNKKYSIFSLNKILEFKFANEKVPLEDNFVWERFDKELLKNVYWQSNTILYFKRANRYFPIIDSILNANEIPKDFRYLAVIESGLENVRSPSGASGIWQIMKSTAREYGIEVNRDIDERYNLEIATQFACDYLNKAFEEFNNWTIAAASYNMGINGMRSNLKKQNVESYYDLNLNSETSRYIFRILAVKTIFENPKKYGFNVRSKDLYQPLSFKYIHVNNTINNLYEFSEKKNINYQTLKFYNPWLRSSRLPDASRKLYKIKLPI
;
A
#
# COMPACT_ATOMS: atom_id res chain seq x y z
N MET A 1 17.78 -66.37 58.14
CA MET A 1 18.41 -66.19 56.81
C MET A 1 18.05 -64.81 56.26
N ARG A 2 18.94 -63.81 56.41
CA ARG A 2 18.75 -62.47 55.83
C ARG A 2 19.17 -62.52 54.36
N LYS A 3 18.22 -62.32 53.44
CA LYS A 3 18.47 -62.19 52.00
C LYS A 3 19.40 -60.99 51.77
N VAL A 4 20.63 -61.27 51.36
CA VAL A 4 21.58 -60.26 50.89
C VAL A 4 21.05 -59.77 49.55
N VAL A 5 20.31 -58.67 49.55
CA VAL A 5 20.02 -57.94 48.31
C VAL A 5 21.36 -57.47 47.77
N ASN A 6 21.73 -57.98 46.59
CA ASN A 6 23.01 -57.70 45.96
C ASN A 6 23.09 -56.21 45.62
N LYS A 7 23.82 -55.44 46.43
CA LYS A 7 23.98 -53.97 46.29
C LYS A 7 24.42 -53.57 44.88
N ASN A 8 25.14 -54.45 44.17
CA ASN A 8 25.61 -54.21 42.81
C ASN A 8 24.47 -54.16 41.77
N PHE A 9 23.39 -54.92 41.98
CA PHE A 9 22.23 -54.91 41.08
C PHE A 9 21.42 -53.62 41.24
N LEU A 10 21.28 -53.13 42.48
CA LEU A 10 20.61 -51.86 42.77
C LEU A 10 21.39 -50.66 42.19
N PHE A 11 22.72 -50.71 42.24
CA PHE A 11 23.60 -49.68 41.70
C PHE A 11 23.53 -49.61 40.17
N PHE A 12 23.46 -50.76 39.49
CA PHE A 12 23.31 -50.82 38.03
C PHE A 12 21.95 -50.28 37.56
N PHE A 13 20.88 -50.58 38.30
CA PHE A 13 19.54 -50.01 38.03
C PHE A 13 19.51 -48.50 38.25
N LEU A 14 20.17 -47.99 39.29
CA LEU A 14 20.32 -46.56 39.55
C LEU A 14 21.08 -45.85 38.43
N ILE A 15 22.16 -46.44 37.90
CA ILE A 15 22.91 -45.87 36.77
C ILE A 15 22.07 -45.85 35.49
N ILE A 16 21.33 -46.92 35.18
CA ILE A 16 20.43 -46.95 34.00
C ILE A 16 19.29 -45.94 34.17
N PHE A 17 18.73 -45.80 35.37
CA PHE A 17 17.68 -44.82 35.67
C PHE A 17 18.22 -43.38 35.62
N PHE A 18 19.46 -43.15 36.05
CA PHE A 18 20.15 -41.86 35.97
C PHE A 18 20.49 -41.50 34.52
N LEU A 19 20.94 -42.47 33.71
CA LEU A 19 21.19 -42.30 32.27
C LEU A 19 19.88 -42.08 31.49
N TYR A 20 18.77 -42.72 31.87
CA TYR A 20 17.44 -42.44 31.30
C TYR A 20 16.87 -41.10 31.77
N SER A 21 17.18 -40.65 32.99
CA SER A 21 16.78 -39.33 33.50
C SER A 21 17.61 -38.19 32.87
N PHE A 22 18.76 -38.51 32.27
CA PHE A 22 19.55 -37.63 31.41
C PHE A 22 19.09 -37.63 29.94
N LYS A 23 17.87 -38.09 29.65
CA LYS A 23 17.19 -37.71 28.41
C LYS A 23 16.97 -36.20 28.50
N LYS A 24 17.94 -35.42 27.97
CA LYS A 24 18.00 -33.94 27.95
C LYS A 24 16.57 -33.41 27.94
N TRP A 25 16.12 -32.93 29.10
CA TRP A 25 14.80 -32.32 29.22
C TRP A 25 14.93 -31.00 28.48
N GLN A 26 14.61 -31.08 27.19
CA GLN A 26 14.67 -29.95 26.29
C GLN A 26 13.72 -28.91 26.87
N SER A 27 14.22 -27.71 27.16
CA SER A 27 13.38 -26.70 27.80
C SER A 27 12.18 -26.40 26.89
N GLU A 28 11.08 -25.93 27.47
CA GLU A 28 9.92 -25.49 26.68
C GLU A 28 10.34 -24.47 25.61
N ASP A 29 11.31 -23.61 25.93
CA ASP A 29 11.92 -22.66 24.99
C ASP A 29 12.71 -23.34 23.86
N GLU A 30 13.50 -24.38 24.15
CA GLU A 30 14.24 -25.14 23.13
C GLU A 30 13.29 -25.92 22.20
N ILE A 31 12.20 -26.46 22.75
CA ILE A 31 11.14 -27.12 21.97
C ILE A 31 10.41 -26.09 21.11
N HIS A 32 10.04 -24.94 21.69
CA HIS A 32 9.38 -23.85 20.99
C HIS A 32 10.24 -23.33 19.84
N GLN A 33 11.53 -23.05 20.09
CA GLN A 33 12.48 -22.59 19.09
C GLN A 33 12.68 -23.63 17.97
N SER A 34 12.72 -24.92 18.31
CA SER A 34 12.80 -26.01 17.33
C SER A 34 11.55 -26.05 16.42
N ILE A 35 10.35 -25.93 17.00
CA ILE A 35 9.09 -25.89 16.24
C ILE A 35 9.04 -24.63 15.37
N PHE A 36 9.43 -23.47 15.91
CA PHE A 36 9.50 -22.22 15.18
C PHE A 36 10.44 -22.35 13.97
N ASN A 37 11.67 -22.83 14.18
CA ASN A 37 12.65 -23.02 13.11
C ASN A 37 12.19 -24.03 12.05
N LYS A 38 11.45 -25.08 12.45
CA LYS A 38 10.93 -26.09 11.51
C LYS A 38 9.77 -25.56 10.65
N LYS A 39 8.96 -24.64 11.17
CA LYS A 39 7.78 -24.10 10.48
C LYS A 39 8.06 -22.76 9.77
N TYR A 40 9.01 -21.99 10.26
CA TYR A 40 9.36 -20.68 9.73
C TYR A 40 10.56 -20.81 8.81
N SER A 41 10.32 -20.75 7.49
CA SER A 41 11.37 -20.77 6.49
C SER A 41 11.19 -19.61 5.53
N ILE A 42 12.28 -18.92 5.25
CA ILE A 42 12.39 -17.80 4.31
C ILE A 42 13.04 -18.35 3.04
N PHE A 43 12.41 -18.12 1.89
CA PHE A 43 12.89 -18.63 0.59
C PHE A 43 13.23 -17.47 -0.34
N SER A 44 14.20 -17.66 -1.24
CA SER A 44 14.32 -16.79 -2.40
C SER A 44 13.06 -16.91 -3.26
N LEU A 45 12.71 -15.82 -3.95
CA LEU A 45 11.56 -15.80 -4.84
C LEU A 45 11.98 -16.33 -6.21
N ASN A 46 11.10 -17.10 -6.85
CA ASN A 46 11.34 -17.59 -8.20
C ASN A 46 11.30 -16.43 -9.21
N LYS A 47 12.25 -16.43 -10.16
CA LYS A 47 12.28 -15.46 -11.25
C LYS A 47 10.96 -15.50 -12.04
N ILE A 48 10.43 -14.32 -12.33
CA ILE A 48 9.23 -14.14 -13.15
C ILE A 48 9.71 -13.90 -14.58
N LEU A 49 9.26 -14.74 -15.52
CA LEU A 49 9.72 -14.69 -16.92
C LEU A 49 8.89 -13.73 -17.78
N GLU A 50 7.58 -13.66 -17.54
CA GLU A 50 6.68 -12.79 -18.28
C GLU A 50 5.86 -11.95 -17.31
N PHE A 51 5.89 -10.63 -17.53
CA PHE A 51 5.12 -9.69 -16.74
C PHE A 51 4.76 -8.47 -17.59
N LYS A 52 3.56 -7.92 -17.36
CA LYS A 52 3.09 -6.72 -18.05
C LYS A 52 2.64 -5.68 -17.04
N PHE A 53 2.88 -4.42 -17.35
CA PHE A 53 2.30 -3.28 -16.67
C PHE A 53 1.51 -2.45 -17.67
N ALA A 54 0.23 -2.24 -17.42
CA ALA A 54 -0.65 -1.50 -18.32
C ALA A 54 -0.62 -2.02 -19.77
N ASN A 55 -0.60 -3.35 -19.93
CA ASN A 55 -0.43 -4.09 -21.20
C ASN A 55 0.95 -3.95 -21.89
N GLU A 56 1.89 -3.21 -21.32
CA GLU A 56 3.26 -3.07 -21.80
C GLU A 56 4.16 -4.15 -21.20
N LYS A 57 5.08 -4.71 -22.01
CA LYS A 57 6.01 -5.75 -21.55
C LYS A 57 7.06 -5.15 -20.61
N VAL A 58 7.26 -5.80 -19.46
CA VAL A 58 8.41 -5.53 -18.59
C VAL A 58 9.57 -6.43 -19.01
N PRO A 59 10.77 -5.91 -19.32
CA PRO A 59 11.90 -6.69 -19.83
C PRO A 59 12.63 -7.44 -18.70
N LEU A 60 11.97 -8.42 -18.08
CA LEU A 60 12.52 -9.21 -16.96
C LEU A 60 13.57 -10.25 -17.38
N GLU A 61 13.73 -10.47 -18.68
CA GLU A 61 14.86 -11.21 -19.25
C GLU A 61 16.20 -10.54 -18.94
N ASP A 62 16.24 -9.21 -18.84
CA ASP A 62 17.42 -8.46 -18.40
C ASP A 62 17.63 -8.65 -16.90
N ASN A 63 18.81 -9.15 -16.53
CA ASN A 63 19.18 -9.38 -15.14
C ASN A 63 19.22 -8.11 -14.30
N PHE A 64 19.61 -6.96 -14.88
CA PHE A 64 19.63 -5.68 -14.17
C PHE A 64 18.21 -5.16 -13.88
N VAL A 65 17.26 -5.42 -14.77
CA VAL A 65 15.84 -5.13 -14.55
C VAL A 65 15.27 -6.08 -13.50
N TRP A 66 15.57 -7.38 -13.60
CA TRP A 66 15.16 -8.39 -12.64
C TRP A 66 15.64 -8.09 -11.22
N GLU A 67 16.93 -7.78 -11.02
CA GLU A 67 17.49 -7.49 -9.69
C GLU A 67 16.81 -6.30 -9.01
N ARG A 68 16.50 -5.25 -9.78
CA ARG A 68 15.77 -4.08 -9.27
C ARG A 68 14.33 -4.42 -8.90
N PHE A 69 13.69 -5.28 -9.67
CA PHE A 69 12.34 -5.77 -9.38
C PHE A 69 12.31 -6.71 -8.17
N ASP A 70 13.17 -7.72 -8.14
CA ASP A 70 13.28 -8.71 -7.06
C ASP A 70 13.53 -8.04 -5.72
N LYS A 71 14.39 -7.01 -5.68
CA LYS A 71 14.61 -6.19 -4.48
C LYS A 71 13.32 -5.60 -3.91
N GLU A 72 12.44 -5.04 -4.75
CA GLU A 72 11.18 -4.46 -4.26
C GLU A 72 10.14 -5.54 -3.95
N LEU A 73 10.18 -6.66 -4.67
CA LEU A 73 9.33 -7.82 -4.38
C LEU A 73 9.66 -8.42 -3.01
N LEU A 74 10.94 -8.73 -2.73
CA LEU A 74 11.42 -9.23 -1.45
C LEU A 74 11.02 -8.33 -0.28
N LYS A 75 11.16 -7.00 -0.44
CA LYS A 75 10.73 -6.03 0.60
C LYS A 75 9.25 -6.15 0.93
N ASN A 76 8.38 -6.25 -0.08
CA ASN A 76 6.93 -6.32 0.15
C ASN A 76 6.49 -7.71 0.63
N VAL A 77 7.18 -8.79 0.23
CA VAL A 77 6.91 -10.14 0.74
C VAL A 77 7.31 -10.28 2.21
N TYR A 78 8.48 -9.75 2.59
CA TYR A 78 9.01 -9.92 3.94
C TYR A 78 8.61 -8.80 4.93
N TRP A 79 8.03 -7.70 4.46
CA TRP A 79 7.34 -6.72 5.31
C TRP A 79 5.83 -6.98 5.38
N GLN A 80 5.48 -8.16 5.90
CA GLN A 80 4.13 -8.72 5.77
C GLN A 80 3.03 -7.87 6.42
N SER A 81 3.32 -7.21 7.55
CA SER A 81 2.33 -6.39 8.27
C SER A 81 1.77 -5.26 7.40
N ASN A 82 2.64 -4.58 6.66
CA ASN A 82 2.26 -3.48 5.79
C ASN A 82 1.49 -3.99 4.57
N THR A 83 1.94 -5.07 3.94
CA THR A 83 1.26 -5.67 2.79
C THR A 83 -0.13 -6.22 3.15
N ILE A 84 -0.32 -6.77 4.36
CA ILE A 84 -1.65 -7.15 4.86
C ILE A 84 -2.55 -5.92 4.97
N LEU A 85 -2.03 -4.79 5.47
CA LEU A 85 -2.81 -3.54 5.54
C LEU A 85 -3.17 -3.02 4.15
N TYR A 86 -2.29 -3.17 3.15
CA TYR A 86 -2.60 -2.84 1.76
C TYR A 86 -3.81 -3.64 1.26
N PHE A 87 -3.83 -4.97 1.46
CA PHE A 87 -4.99 -5.79 1.08
C PHE A 87 -6.27 -5.31 1.75
N LYS A 88 -6.22 -5.06 3.06
CA LYS A 88 -7.40 -4.62 3.82
C LYS A 88 -7.94 -3.29 3.31
N ARG A 89 -7.08 -2.30 3.09
CA ARG A 89 -7.48 -0.96 2.62
C ARG A 89 -7.87 -0.96 1.15
N ALA A 90 -7.24 -1.77 0.32
CA ALA A 90 -7.57 -1.94 -1.09
C ALA A 90 -9.02 -2.40 -1.26
N ASN A 91 -9.49 -3.37 -0.48
CA ASN A 91 -10.89 -3.79 -0.51
C ASN A 91 -11.88 -2.65 -0.24
N ARG A 92 -11.49 -1.67 0.58
CA ARG A 92 -12.32 -0.49 0.86
C ARG A 92 -12.30 0.54 -0.28
N TYR A 93 -11.14 0.82 -0.86
CA TYR A 93 -10.94 1.97 -1.73
C TYR A 93 -10.84 1.67 -3.23
N PHE A 94 -10.41 0.46 -3.61
CA PHE A 94 -10.34 0.05 -5.02
C PHE A 94 -11.68 0.14 -5.75
N PRO A 95 -12.85 -0.16 -5.17
CA PRO A 95 -14.11 0.02 -5.90
C PRO A 95 -14.33 1.45 -6.41
N ILE A 96 -13.92 2.47 -5.64
CA ILE A 96 -14.02 3.88 -6.05
C ILE A 96 -12.90 4.22 -7.03
N ILE A 97 -11.66 3.82 -6.74
CA ILE A 97 -10.50 4.09 -7.60
C ILE A 97 -10.68 3.46 -8.97
N ASP A 98 -10.97 2.16 -9.03
CA ASP A 98 -11.12 1.39 -10.26
C ASP A 98 -12.27 1.93 -11.11
N SER A 99 -13.36 2.39 -10.50
CA SER A 99 -14.48 3.04 -11.21
C SER A 99 -14.04 4.31 -11.93
N ILE A 100 -13.29 5.19 -11.25
CA ILE A 100 -12.81 6.45 -11.81
C ILE A 100 -11.72 6.21 -12.86
N LEU A 101 -10.77 5.29 -12.60
CA LEU A 101 -9.76 4.89 -13.60
C LEU A 101 -10.42 4.39 -14.88
N ASN A 102 -11.41 3.51 -14.75
CA ASN A 102 -12.14 2.97 -15.89
C ASN A 102 -12.91 4.05 -16.65
N ALA A 103 -13.54 5.01 -15.95
CA ALA A 103 -14.24 6.12 -16.58
C ALA A 103 -13.30 7.08 -17.35
N ASN A 104 -12.00 7.08 -17.04
CA ASN A 104 -10.98 7.89 -17.70
C ASN A 104 -10.09 7.07 -18.65
N GLU A 105 -10.47 5.83 -18.95
CA GLU A 105 -9.74 4.90 -19.85
C GLU A 105 -8.31 4.58 -19.39
N ILE A 106 -8.03 4.71 -18.09
CA ILE A 106 -6.71 4.41 -17.52
C ILE A 106 -6.63 2.93 -17.14
N PRO A 107 -5.53 2.24 -17.50
CA PRO A 107 -5.33 0.84 -17.15
C PRO A 107 -5.48 0.59 -15.65
N LYS A 108 -6.19 -0.49 -15.31
CA LYS A 108 -6.50 -0.89 -13.94
C LYS A 108 -5.26 -1.07 -13.05
N ASP A 109 -4.09 -1.31 -13.63
CA ASP A 109 -2.82 -1.42 -12.92
C ASP A 109 -2.44 -0.13 -12.15
N PHE A 110 -2.94 1.04 -12.57
CA PHE A 110 -2.65 2.32 -11.91
C PHE A 110 -3.22 2.44 -10.50
N ARG A 111 -4.15 1.57 -10.08
CA ARG A 111 -4.54 1.51 -8.65
C ARG A 111 -3.37 1.13 -7.74
N TYR A 112 -2.38 0.40 -8.24
CA TYR A 112 -1.19 0.05 -7.47
C TYR A 112 -0.25 1.24 -7.30
N LEU A 113 -0.34 2.27 -8.17
CA LEU A 113 0.30 3.55 -7.96
C LEU A 113 -0.20 4.18 -6.65
N ALA A 114 -1.52 4.24 -6.43
CA ALA A 114 -2.09 4.74 -5.18
C ALA A 114 -1.65 3.93 -3.94
N VAL A 115 -1.41 2.62 -4.10
CA VAL A 115 -0.87 1.79 -3.02
C VAL A 115 0.56 2.18 -2.68
N ILE A 116 1.44 2.37 -3.66
CA ILE A 116 2.82 2.73 -3.37
C ILE A 116 2.97 4.17 -2.86
N GLU A 117 2.05 5.07 -3.21
CA GLU A 117 2.08 6.46 -2.74
C GLU A 117 1.81 6.57 -1.24
N SER A 118 0.77 5.89 -0.73
CA SER A 118 0.37 6.08 0.66
C SER A 118 -0.05 4.82 1.42
N GLY A 119 -0.02 3.65 0.77
CA GLY A 119 -0.66 2.45 1.31
C GLY A 119 -2.17 2.62 1.44
N LEU A 120 -2.77 3.45 0.57
CA LEU A 120 -4.19 3.84 0.59
C LEU A 120 -4.60 4.50 1.91
N GLU A 121 -3.72 5.35 2.43
CA GLU A 121 -3.94 6.14 3.64
C GLU A 121 -3.93 7.64 3.35
N ASN A 122 -4.69 8.38 4.16
CA ASN A 122 -4.74 9.84 4.11
C ASN A 122 -3.63 10.44 4.98
N VAL A 123 -2.40 10.38 4.48
CA VAL A 123 -1.18 10.88 5.17
C VAL A 123 -0.61 12.11 4.48
N ARG A 124 0.31 12.81 5.17
CA ARG A 124 1.10 13.90 4.62
C ARG A 124 2.57 13.53 4.68
N SER A 125 3.29 13.60 3.55
CA SER A 125 4.73 13.39 3.53
C SER A 125 5.49 14.57 4.14
N PRO A 126 6.78 14.38 4.52
CA PRO A 126 7.64 15.48 4.96
C PRO A 126 7.72 16.63 3.94
N SER A 127 7.72 16.30 2.64
CA SER A 127 7.74 17.27 1.53
C SER A 127 6.39 17.97 1.31
N GLY A 128 5.32 17.54 1.99
CA GLY A 128 4.00 18.18 1.95
C GLY A 128 3.02 17.61 0.91
N ALA A 129 3.39 16.54 0.22
CA ALA A 129 2.46 15.72 -0.56
C ALA A 129 1.39 15.13 0.37
N SER A 130 0.13 15.01 -0.06
CA SER A 130 -0.96 14.66 0.85
C SER A 130 -2.04 13.80 0.22
N GLY A 131 -2.72 13.01 1.07
CA GLY A 131 -3.83 12.16 0.68
C GLY A 131 -3.39 10.82 0.10
N ILE A 132 -4.35 10.07 -0.44
CA ILE A 132 -4.11 8.73 -1.01
C ILE A 132 -3.14 8.79 -2.20
N TRP A 133 -3.25 9.83 -3.02
CA TRP A 133 -2.45 10.02 -4.23
C TRP A 133 -1.20 10.88 -4.02
N GLN A 134 -0.87 11.23 -2.77
CA GLN A 134 0.29 12.05 -2.38
C GLN A 134 0.49 13.28 -3.28
N ILE A 135 -0.57 14.08 -3.45
CA ILE A 135 -0.54 15.21 -4.38
C ILE A 135 0.17 16.41 -3.71
N MET A 136 1.11 17.02 -4.43
CA MET A 136 1.79 18.25 -3.98
C MET A 136 0.83 19.44 -3.96
N LYS A 137 0.96 20.31 -2.96
CA LYS A 137 0.05 21.46 -2.77
C LYS A 137 0.05 22.43 -3.95
N SER A 138 1.21 22.73 -4.53
CA SER A 138 1.33 23.59 -5.71
C SER A 138 0.60 22.96 -6.90
N THR A 139 0.89 21.69 -7.18
CA THR A 139 0.27 20.95 -8.28
C THR A 139 -1.24 20.83 -8.12
N ALA A 140 -1.74 20.56 -6.91
CA ALA A 140 -3.18 20.53 -6.64
C ALA A 140 -3.85 21.87 -7.03
N ARG A 141 -3.24 23.00 -6.65
CA ARG A 141 -3.79 24.33 -6.94
C ARG A 141 -3.75 24.68 -8.43
N GLU A 142 -2.71 24.25 -9.14
CA GLU A 142 -2.62 24.42 -10.60
C GLU A 142 -3.77 23.70 -11.33
N TYR A 143 -4.28 22.61 -10.77
CA TYR A 143 -5.43 21.85 -11.30
C TYR A 143 -6.76 22.26 -10.65
N GLY A 144 -6.81 23.40 -9.95
CA GLY A 144 -8.05 23.92 -9.37
C GLY A 144 -8.58 23.16 -8.15
N ILE A 145 -7.79 22.25 -7.57
CA ILE A 145 -8.13 21.56 -6.31
C ILE A 145 -8.03 22.56 -5.16
N GLU A 146 -9.06 22.62 -4.33
CA GLU A 146 -9.09 23.53 -3.19
C GLU A 146 -8.16 23.04 -2.06
N VAL A 147 -7.15 23.86 -1.75
CA VAL A 147 -6.21 23.62 -0.65
C VAL A 147 -5.98 24.88 0.18
N ASN A 148 -6.66 24.95 1.32
CA ASN A 148 -6.58 26.01 2.33
C ASN A 148 -6.55 25.41 3.75
N ARG A 149 -6.73 26.25 4.78
CA ARG A 149 -6.65 25.83 6.20
C ARG A 149 -7.80 24.92 6.60
N ASP A 150 -9.00 25.20 6.09
CA ASP A 150 -10.23 24.55 6.52
C ASP A 150 -10.61 23.39 5.57
N ILE A 151 -10.12 23.41 4.33
CA ILE A 151 -10.43 22.47 3.25
C ILE A 151 -9.14 22.04 2.54
N ASP A 152 -8.95 20.74 2.37
CA ASP A 152 -7.86 20.18 1.56
C ASP A 152 -8.38 18.99 0.78
N GLU A 153 -8.80 19.25 -0.46
CA GLU A 153 -9.43 18.27 -1.34
C GLU A 153 -8.47 17.19 -1.84
N ARG A 154 -7.16 17.31 -1.56
CA ARG A 154 -6.21 16.21 -1.78
C ARG A 154 -6.52 14.99 -0.92
N TYR A 155 -7.23 15.17 0.19
CA TYR A 155 -7.73 14.09 1.04
C TYR A 155 -9.10 13.56 0.59
N ASN A 156 -9.76 14.17 -0.39
CA ASN A 156 -11.00 13.66 -0.97
C ASN A 156 -10.63 12.60 -2.02
N LEU A 157 -11.00 11.34 -1.78
CA LEU A 157 -10.58 10.22 -2.64
C LEU A 157 -11.02 10.40 -4.10
N GLU A 158 -12.27 10.78 -4.34
CA GLU A 158 -12.80 10.96 -5.69
C GLU A 158 -12.09 12.10 -6.43
N ILE A 159 -11.94 13.26 -5.80
CA ILE A 159 -11.27 14.42 -6.40
C ILE A 159 -9.79 14.12 -6.67
N ALA A 160 -9.11 13.52 -5.69
CA ALA A 160 -7.70 13.17 -5.82
C ALA A 160 -7.46 12.08 -6.89
N THR A 161 -8.39 11.13 -7.03
CA THR A 161 -8.31 10.10 -8.08
C THR A 161 -8.57 10.69 -9.46
N GLN A 162 -9.55 11.59 -9.60
CA GLN A 162 -9.78 12.28 -10.87
C GLN A 162 -8.55 13.08 -11.28
N PHE A 163 -7.93 13.82 -10.36
CA PHE A 163 -6.68 14.51 -10.65
C PHE A 163 -5.55 13.58 -11.07
N ALA A 164 -5.40 12.43 -10.40
CA ALA A 164 -4.40 11.44 -10.80
C ALA A 164 -4.67 10.96 -12.23
N CYS A 165 -5.95 10.81 -12.61
CA CYS A 165 -6.32 10.48 -13.98
C CYS A 165 -5.93 11.57 -14.97
N ASP A 166 -6.27 12.83 -14.67
CA ASP A 166 -5.95 13.98 -15.53
C ASP A 166 -4.44 14.10 -15.76
N TYR A 167 -3.65 13.92 -14.70
CA TYR A 167 -2.19 13.91 -14.79
C TYR A 167 -1.68 12.76 -15.67
N LEU A 168 -2.18 11.54 -15.44
CA LEU A 168 -1.72 10.34 -16.14
C LEU A 168 -2.07 10.37 -17.62
N ASN A 169 -3.26 10.86 -17.99
CA ASN A 169 -3.64 11.05 -19.39
C ASN A 169 -2.74 12.09 -20.07
N LYS A 170 -2.46 13.22 -19.42
CA LYS A 170 -1.49 14.21 -19.94
C LYS A 170 -0.08 13.62 -20.09
N ALA A 171 0.36 12.79 -19.16
CA ALA A 171 1.64 12.11 -19.25
C ALA A 171 1.66 11.05 -20.36
N PHE A 172 0.55 10.34 -20.56
CA PHE A 172 0.42 9.37 -21.65
C PHE A 172 0.36 10.07 -23.02
N GLU A 173 -0.33 11.20 -23.16
CA GLU A 173 -0.30 12.03 -24.37
C GLU A 173 1.12 12.48 -24.72
N GLU A 174 1.93 12.80 -23.71
CA GLU A 174 3.33 13.20 -23.91
C GLU A 174 4.23 12.04 -24.36
N PHE A 175 4.12 10.87 -23.72
CA PHE A 175 5.09 9.78 -23.88
C PHE A 175 4.60 8.62 -24.73
N ASN A 176 3.29 8.52 -24.95
CA ASN A 176 2.60 7.37 -25.56
C ASN A 176 3.06 6.01 -24.96
N ASN A 177 3.33 6.02 -23.65
CA ASN A 177 3.87 4.88 -22.90
C ASN A 177 3.45 4.99 -21.43
N TRP A 178 2.68 4.02 -20.96
CA TRP A 178 2.14 3.98 -19.60
C TRP A 178 3.22 3.79 -18.54
N THR A 179 4.28 3.02 -18.83
CA THR A 179 5.40 2.84 -17.90
C THR A 179 6.12 4.17 -17.65
N ILE A 180 6.37 4.95 -18.70
CA ILE A 180 6.98 6.28 -18.58
C ILE A 180 6.00 7.27 -17.95
N ALA A 181 4.72 7.23 -18.32
CA ALA A 181 3.68 8.06 -17.72
C ALA A 181 3.60 7.85 -16.19
N ALA A 182 3.58 6.60 -15.74
CA ALA A 182 3.64 6.23 -14.32
C ALA A 182 4.91 6.75 -13.64
N ALA A 183 6.09 6.53 -14.25
CA ALA A 183 7.35 6.98 -13.68
C ALA A 183 7.44 8.52 -13.59
N SER A 184 6.81 9.22 -14.54
CA SER A 184 6.73 10.68 -14.51
C SER A 184 5.91 11.20 -13.34
N TYR A 185 5.00 10.41 -12.74
CA TYR A 185 4.22 10.83 -11.58
C TYR A 185 5.11 11.21 -10.39
N ASN A 186 6.26 10.54 -10.22
CA ASN A 186 7.22 10.83 -9.14
C ASN A 186 8.10 12.07 -9.40
N MET A 187 8.53 12.31 -10.64
CA MET A 187 9.51 13.35 -10.96
C MET A 187 8.99 14.50 -11.85
N GLY A 188 7.72 14.43 -12.24
CA GLY A 188 7.11 15.34 -13.20
C GLY A 188 7.38 14.96 -14.66
N ILE A 189 6.42 15.29 -15.53
CA ILE A 189 6.51 15.11 -16.99
C ILE A 189 7.77 15.77 -17.57
N ASN A 190 8.05 17.04 -17.21
CA ASN A 190 9.21 17.75 -17.73
C ASN A 190 10.54 17.11 -17.28
N GLY A 191 10.61 16.65 -16.03
CA GLY A 191 11.78 15.96 -15.49
C GLY A 191 12.03 14.64 -16.23
N MET A 192 10.97 13.87 -16.48
CA MET A 192 11.05 12.63 -17.23
C MET A 192 11.51 12.88 -18.68
N ARG A 193 10.86 13.81 -19.39
CA ARG A 193 11.24 14.20 -20.77
C ARG A 193 12.71 14.61 -20.86
N SER A 194 13.17 15.44 -19.91
CA SER A 194 14.56 15.90 -19.89
C SER A 194 15.55 14.75 -19.67
N ASN A 195 15.22 13.75 -18.84
CA ASN A 195 16.10 12.61 -18.59
C ASN A 195 16.17 11.66 -19.78
N LEU A 196 15.03 11.32 -20.39
CA LEU A 196 14.97 10.53 -21.64
C LEU A 196 15.83 11.17 -22.73
N LYS A 197 15.64 12.47 -22.97
CA LYS A 197 16.42 13.22 -23.97
C LYS A 197 17.91 13.27 -23.63
N LYS A 198 18.27 13.56 -22.38
CA LYS A 198 19.68 13.71 -21.97
C LYS A 198 20.45 12.39 -22.07
N GLN A 199 19.80 11.28 -21.75
CA GLN A 199 20.42 9.95 -21.75
C GLN A 199 20.27 9.22 -23.08
N ASN A 200 19.49 9.79 -24.03
CA ASN A 200 19.22 9.22 -25.34
C ASN A 200 18.65 7.79 -25.25
N VAL A 201 17.65 7.61 -24.40
CA VAL A 201 16.93 6.35 -24.22
C VAL A 201 15.42 6.58 -24.31
N GLU A 202 14.70 5.55 -24.74
CA GLU A 202 13.25 5.59 -24.95
C GLU A 202 12.48 4.74 -23.91
N SER A 203 13.18 4.03 -23.03
CA SER A 203 12.61 3.14 -22.03
C SER A 203 12.96 3.60 -20.63
N TYR A 204 11.99 3.50 -19.73
CA TYR A 204 12.22 3.72 -18.29
C TYR A 204 13.31 2.79 -17.74
N TYR A 205 13.37 1.55 -18.23
CA TYR A 205 14.27 0.53 -17.69
C TYR A 205 15.74 0.84 -17.98
N ASP A 206 16.02 1.65 -19.00
CA ASP A 206 17.35 2.04 -19.42
C ASP A 206 17.81 3.37 -18.79
N LEU A 207 16.91 4.09 -18.12
CA LEU A 207 17.23 5.35 -17.47
C LEU A 207 18.05 5.15 -16.19
N ASN A 208 19.14 5.92 -16.08
CA ASN A 208 19.85 6.13 -14.83
C ASN A 208 19.25 7.33 -14.08
N LEU A 209 18.42 7.05 -13.08
CA LEU A 209 17.70 8.06 -12.28
C LEU A 209 18.17 8.03 -10.82
N ASN A 210 17.74 9.03 -10.04
CA ASN A 210 17.92 8.99 -8.59
C ASN A 210 17.29 7.73 -7.97
N SER A 211 17.69 7.40 -6.74
CA SER A 211 17.30 6.15 -6.08
C SER A 211 15.79 6.01 -5.85
N GLU A 212 15.05 7.12 -5.70
CA GLU A 212 13.61 7.08 -5.51
C GLU A 212 12.90 6.78 -6.84
N THR A 213 13.16 7.57 -7.87
CA THR A 213 12.48 7.42 -9.16
C THR A 213 12.87 6.13 -9.86
N SER A 214 14.15 5.72 -9.81
CA SER A 214 14.61 4.45 -10.41
C SER A 214 13.95 3.20 -9.82
N ARG A 215 13.40 3.30 -8.60
CA ARG A 215 12.67 2.22 -7.92
C ARG A 215 11.16 2.30 -8.14
N TYR A 216 10.65 3.40 -8.67
CA TYR A 216 9.23 3.73 -8.63
C TYR A 216 8.36 2.71 -9.35
N ILE A 217 8.70 2.38 -10.60
CA ILE A 217 7.97 1.34 -11.36
C ILE A 217 8.09 -0.02 -10.68
N PHE A 218 9.29 -0.41 -10.23
CA PHE A 218 9.49 -1.70 -9.57
C PHE A 218 8.66 -1.87 -8.29
N ARG A 219 8.42 -0.79 -7.54
CA ARG A 219 7.49 -0.80 -6.39
C ARG A 219 6.06 -1.11 -6.85
N ILE A 220 5.60 -0.51 -7.95
CA ILE A 220 4.27 -0.79 -8.53
C ILE A 220 4.18 -2.26 -8.97
N LEU A 221 5.18 -2.75 -9.69
CA LEU A 221 5.22 -4.15 -10.17
C LEU A 221 5.21 -5.13 -8.99
N ALA A 222 5.93 -4.84 -7.91
CA ALA A 222 5.98 -5.69 -6.72
C ALA A 222 4.62 -5.80 -6.04
N VAL A 223 3.94 -4.66 -5.83
CA VAL A 223 2.59 -4.63 -5.28
C VAL A 223 1.64 -5.39 -6.19
N LYS A 224 1.63 -5.11 -7.50
CA LYS A 224 0.80 -5.81 -8.49
C LYS A 224 0.97 -7.33 -8.40
N THR A 225 2.23 -7.78 -8.44
CA THR A 225 2.60 -9.20 -8.41
C THR A 225 2.04 -9.92 -7.19
N ILE A 226 2.16 -9.30 -6.01
CA ILE A 226 1.65 -9.86 -4.76
C ILE A 226 0.12 -9.82 -4.75
N PHE A 227 -0.50 -8.74 -5.23
CA PHE A 227 -1.95 -8.59 -5.26
C PHE A 227 -2.65 -9.58 -6.21
N GLU A 228 -2.04 -9.89 -7.34
CA GLU A 228 -2.58 -10.85 -8.31
C GLU A 228 -2.39 -12.29 -7.86
N ASN A 229 -1.39 -12.57 -7.00
CA ASN A 229 -1.06 -13.92 -6.55
C ASN A 229 -0.77 -14.00 -5.03
N PRO A 230 -1.65 -13.54 -4.13
CA PRO A 230 -1.34 -13.36 -2.71
C PRO A 230 -0.87 -14.64 -2.02
N LYS A 231 -1.54 -15.76 -2.28
CA LYS A 231 -1.20 -17.07 -1.70
C LYS A 231 0.19 -17.56 -2.12
N LYS A 232 0.62 -17.28 -3.36
CA LYS A 232 1.97 -17.63 -3.86
C LYS A 232 3.07 -16.98 -3.02
N TYR A 233 2.78 -15.81 -2.46
CA TYR A 233 3.71 -15.03 -1.64
C TYR A 233 3.41 -15.12 -0.13
N GLY A 234 2.64 -16.12 0.29
CA GLY A 234 2.36 -16.39 1.71
C GLY A 234 1.26 -15.51 2.35
N PHE A 235 0.59 -14.66 1.57
CA PHE A 235 -0.49 -13.82 2.07
C PHE A 235 -1.83 -14.56 2.07
N ASN A 236 -2.29 -14.93 3.27
CA ASN A 236 -3.56 -15.61 3.50
C ASN A 236 -4.55 -14.66 4.20
N VAL A 237 -5.05 -13.65 3.48
CA VAL A 237 -6.02 -12.68 4.01
C VAL A 237 -7.44 -13.14 3.66
N ARG A 238 -8.30 -13.38 4.67
CA ARG A 238 -9.69 -13.82 4.45
C ARG A 238 -10.56 -12.62 4.09
N SER A 239 -11.57 -12.81 3.24
CA SER A 239 -12.49 -11.74 2.82
C SER A 239 -13.15 -11.01 4.01
N LYS A 240 -13.47 -11.73 5.09
CA LYS A 240 -14.05 -11.16 6.32
C LYS A 240 -13.09 -10.28 7.12
N ASP A 241 -11.77 -10.42 6.93
CA ASP A 241 -10.76 -9.62 7.62
C ASP A 241 -10.39 -8.34 6.85
N LEU A 242 -10.90 -8.18 5.64
CA LEU A 242 -10.72 -7.00 4.81
C LEU A 242 -11.56 -5.84 5.33
N TYR A 243 -11.05 -4.61 5.15
CA TYR A 243 -11.87 -3.44 5.44
C TYR A 243 -12.94 -3.30 4.36
N GLN A 244 -14.19 -3.26 4.77
CA GLN A 244 -15.32 -3.19 3.85
C GLN A 244 -15.38 -1.85 3.12
N PRO A 245 -15.89 -1.83 1.87
CA PRO A 245 -16.25 -0.60 1.17
C PRO A 245 -17.13 0.30 2.06
N LEU A 246 -16.98 1.60 1.91
CA LEU A 246 -17.77 2.56 2.66
C LEU A 246 -19.18 2.62 2.08
N SER A 247 -20.19 2.43 2.93
CA SER A 247 -21.59 2.70 2.59
C SER A 247 -21.94 4.12 3.06
N PHE A 248 -22.32 4.99 2.13
CA PHE A 248 -22.62 6.39 2.44
C PHE A 248 -23.61 6.98 1.45
N LYS A 249 -24.27 8.05 1.89
CA LYS A 249 -25.05 8.96 1.05
C LYS A 249 -24.38 10.32 0.99
N TYR A 250 -24.62 11.02 -0.12
CA TYR A 250 -24.20 12.41 -0.25
C TYR A 250 -25.27 13.36 0.28
N ILE A 251 -24.82 14.38 0.98
CA ILE A 251 -25.59 15.61 1.19
C ILE A 251 -24.84 16.77 0.55
N HIS A 252 -25.59 17.72 0.01
CA HIS A 252 -25.06 18.90 -0.63
C HIS A 252 -25.13 20.08 0.35
N VAL A 253 -24.01 20.81 0.47
CA VAL A 253 -23.89 21.97 1.36
C VAL A 253 -23.30 23.13 0.56
N ASN A 254 -24.01 24.25 0.55
CA ASN A 254 -23.64 25.48 -0.15
C ASN A 254 -23.63 26.70 0.78
N ASN A 255 -23.49 26.45 2.09
CA ASN A 255 -23.51 27.48 3.12
C ASN A 255 -22.47 27.15 4.19
N THR A 256 -22.08 28.16 4.96
CA THR A 256 -21.08 27.99 6.03
C THR A 256 -21.62 27.08 7.13
N ILE A 257 -20.81 26.11 7.58
CA ILE A 257 -21.01 25.37 8.82
C ILE A 257 -19.99 25.85 9.84
N ASN A 258 -20.43 26.63 10.82
CA ASN A 258 -19.55 27.21 11.84
C ASN A 258 -18.99 26.18 12.84
N ASN A 259 -19.74 25.10 13.08
CA ASN A 259 -19.39 24.07 14.06
C ASN A 259 -19.71 22.67 13.51
N LEU A 260 -18.67 21.94 13.07
CA LEU A 260 -18.81 20.58 12.56
C LEU A 260 -19.13 19.56 13.68
N TYR A 261 -18.87 19.88 14.95
CA TYR A 261 -19.27 19.04 16.07
C TYR A 261 -20.80 19.01 16.18
N GLU A 262 -21.43 20.19 16.31
CA GLU A 262 -22.90 20.31 16.33
C GLU A 262 -23.55 19.79 15.04
N PHE A 263 -22.92 20.02 13.89
CA PHE A 263 -23.40 19.48 12.62
C PHE A 263 -23.39 17.95 12.63
N SER A 264 -22.33 17.31 13.13
CA SER A 264 -22.25 15.85 13.23
C SER A 264 -23.34 15.29 14.14
N GLU A 265 -23.57 15.93 15.30
CA GLU A 265 -24.63 15.55 16.25
C GLU A 265 -26.02 15.66 15.61
N LYS A 266 -26.31 16.75 14.89
CA LYS A 266 -27.58 16.92 14.13
C LYS A 266 -27.78 15.88 13.03
N LYS A 267 -26.71 15.20 12.59
CA LYS A 267 -26.74 14.08 11.63
C LYS A 267 -26.69 12.70 12.32
N ASN A 268 -26.82 12.65 13.64
CA ASN A 268 -26.77 11.43 14.47
C ASN A 268 -25.45 10.65 14.31
N ILE A 269 -24.34 11.35 14.12
CA ILE A 269 -22.99 10.77 14.07
C ILE A 269 -22.03 11.56 14.95
N ASN A 270 -20.95 10.93 15.41
CA ASN A 270 -19.88 11.68 16.09
C ASN A 270 -18.94 12.34 15.06
N TYR A 271 -18.17 13.32 15.53
CA TYR A 271 -17.22 14.08 14.71
C TYR A 271 -16.13 13.20 14.09
N GLN A 272 -15.67 12.16 14.80
CA GLN A 272 -14.67 11.22 14.27
C GLN A 272 -15.20 10.47 13.05
N THR A 273 -16.47 10.04 13.06
CA THR A 273 -17.14 9.43 11.91
C THR A 273 -17.24 10.42 10.76
N LEU A 274 -17.68 11.67 11.02
CA LEU A 274 -17.73 12.70 9.98
C LEU A 274 -16.36 12.91 9.31
N LYS A 275 -15.30 12.99 10.12
CA LYS A 275 -13.91 13.16 9.68
C LYS A 275 -13.35 11.95 8.95
N PHE A 276 -13.76 10.75 9.33
CA PHE A 276 -13.39 9.52 8.65
C PHE A 276 -13.98 9.44 7.24
N TYR A 277 -15.25 9.81 7.07
CA TYR A 277 -15.91 9.87 5.75
C TYR A 277 -15.49 11.09 4.91
N ASN A 278 -15.10 12.19 5.56
CA ASN A 278 -14.74 13.45 4.90
C ASN A 278 -13.39 13.99 5.40
N PRO A 279 -12.29 13.25 5.16
CA PRO A 279 -10.98 13.63 5.66
C PRO A 279 -10.45 14.96 5.06
N TRP A 280 -11.06 15.43 3.97
CA TRP A 280 -10.81 16.73 3.34
C TRP A 280 -11.27 17.94 4.16
N LEU A 281 -12.20 17.78 5.11
CA LEU A 281 -12.59 18.85 6.05
C LEU A 281 -11.50 19.04 7.09
N ARG A 282 -10.54 19.95 6.90
CA ARG A 282 -9.32 20.03 7.73
C ARG A 282 -9.46 20.76 9.06
N SER A 283 -10.53 21.53 9.23
CA SER A 283 -10.85 22.21 10.48
C SER A 283 -12.16 21.71 11.09
N SER A 284 -12.56 22.29 12.22
CA SER A 284 -13.87 22.07 12.85
C SER A 284 -15.01 22.92 12.26
N ARG A 285 -14.78 23.56 11.10
CA ARG A 285 -15.79 24.33 10.35
C ARG A 285 -15.67 24.08 8.85
N LEU A 286 -16.73 24.39 8.12
CA LEU A 286 -16.74 24.46 6.66
C LEU A 286 -17.09 25.90 6.25
N PRO A 287 -16.11 26.74 5.86
CA PRO A 287 -16.41 28.08 5.38
C PRO A 287 -17.01 28.03 3.97
N ASP A 288 -17.94 28.93 3.68
CA ASP A 288 -18.49 29.12 2.34
C ASP A 288 -17.75 30.25 1.57
N ALA A 289 -16.44 30.32 1.75
CA ALA A 289 -15.62 31.37 1.10
C ALA A 289 -15.58 31.21 -0.43
N SER A 290 -15.71 29.98 -0.91
CA SER A 290 -15.64 29.61 -2.33
C SER A 290 -17.00 29.64 -3.03
N ARG A 291 -18.12 29.77 -2.31
CA ARG A 291 -19.49 29.57 -2.81
C ARG A 291 -19.69 28.23 -3.55
N LYS A 292 -18.84 27.25 -3.25
CA LYS A 292 -18.81 25.94 -3.90
C LYS A 292 -19.87 25.05 -3.27
N LEU A 293 -20.55 24.25 -4.11
CA LEU A 293 -21.42 23.18 -3.64
C LEU A 293 -20.56 22.00 -3.17
N TYR A 294 -20.44 21.81 -1.86
CA TYR A 294 -19.71 20.70 -1.28
C TYR A 294 -20.59 19.44 -1.17
N LYS A 295 -19.98 18.29 -1.46
CA LYS A 295 -20.58 16.96 -1.25
C LYS A 295 -19.99 16.35 0.02
N ILE A 296 -20.79 16.29 1.08
CA ILE A 296 -20.40 15.63 2.34
C ILE A 296 -20.98 14.21 2.36
N LYS A 297 -20.13 13.24 2.67
CA LYS A 297 -20.51 11.84 2.86
C LYS A 297 -21.00 11.61 4.28
N LEU A 298 -22.16 10.99 4.43
CA LEU A 298 -22.67 10.50 5.70
C LEU A 298 -22.91 9.00 5.60
N PRO A 299 -22.62 8.21 6.64
CA PRO A 299 -22.93 6.78 6.64
C PRO A 299 -24.43 6.55 6.39
N ILE A 300 -24.75 5.44 5.72
CA ILE A 300 -26.11 4.90 5.59
C ILE A 300 -26.38 3.97 6.76
#